data_AF-A0A7R9Q6T5-F1
#
_entry.id   AF-A0A7R9Q6T5-F1
#
_cell.length_a   1.000
_cell.length_b   1.000
_cell.length_c   1.000
_cell.angle_alpha   90.00
_cell.angle_beta   90.00
_cell.angle_gamma   90.00
#
_symmetry.space_group_name_H-M   'P 1'
#
loop_
_entity.id
_entity.type
_entity.pdbx_description
1 polymer ?
#
loop_
_entity_poly.entity_id
_entity_poly.type
_entity_poly.pdbx_seq_one_letter_code
_entity_poly.pdbx_strand_id
1 'polypeptide(L)'
;MESGAHMYNKDRDVISKEDSISLGKRIAKEQNCSESEDWLQCLRGLDAKVFNKYTILLTYPVLGTEFLPISAQKAFAENKFNSDVNIMAGIASTEGSMLAQDYVKNMLTLNNFIESTKTSDSVYHGLDVKRVDDYYLQNVHKNSSLELKKAFYELFGDLMMKCPTYLFAKQVATNAQPGHSQTNRKRRVATIIDWKYN
;
A
#
# COMPACT_ATOMS: atom_id res chain seq x y z
N MET A 1 7.04 -8.49 14.32
CA MET A 1 6.97 -8.53 12.86
C MET A 1 5.60 -7.99 12.49
N GLU A 2 5.54 -6.70 12.18
CA GLU A 2 4.36 -5.97 11.77
C GLU A 2 4.82 -5.06 10.62
N SER A 3 4.37 -5.29 9.39
CA SER A 3 4.54 -4.31 8.32
C SER A 3 3.45 -4.48 7.26
N GLY A 4 2.25 -4.00 7.58
CA GLY A 4 1.19 -3.75 6.59
C GLY A 4 1.15 -2.30 6.11
N ALA A 5 2.20 -1.51 6.41
CA ALA A 5 2.57 -0.24 5.79
C ALA A 5 1.48 0.87 5.74
N HIS A 6 0.43 0.74 4.93
CA HIS A 6 -0.75 1.64 5.03
C HIS A 6 -1.83 1.15 6.00
N MET A 7 -1.69 -0.05 6.55
CA MET A 7 -2.59 -0.64 7.55
C MET A 7 -2.21 -0.31 9.01
N TYR A 8 -1.17 0.48 9.29
CA TYR A 8 -0.65 0.59 10.67
C TYR A 8 -0.34 1.99 11.19
N ASN A 9 -0.57 3.06 10.43
CA ASN A 9 -0.72 4.36 11.09
C ASN A 9 -2.13 4.45 11.66
N LYS A 10 -2.28 4.11 12.94
CA LYS A 10 -3.53 4.30 13.72
C LYS A 10 -4.06 5.74 13.67
N ASP A 11 -3.20 6.71 13.36
CA ASP A 11 -3.48 8.15 13.38
C ASP A 11 -3.57 8.76 11.96
N ARG A 12 -3.25 8.00 10.90
CA ARG A 12 -3.51 8.38 9.49
C ARG A 12 -3.88 7.16 8.67
N ASP A 13 -5.19 6.97 8.54
CA ASP A 13 -5.75 6.16 7.47
C ASP A 13 -5.62 6.90 6.11
N VAL A 14 -5.83 6.13 5.04
CA VAL A 14 -6.43 6.49 3.73
C VAL A 14 -6.83 7.97 3.57
N ILE A 15 -6.61 8.54 2.37
CA ILE A 15 -6.98 9.93 2.03
C ILE A 15 -8.39 10.28 2.55
N SER A 16 -8.47 11.24 3.46
CA SER A 16 -9.74 11.71 4.01
C SER A 16 -10.53 12.50 2.95
N LYS A 17 -11.83 12.70 3.20
CA LYS A 17 -12.66 13.56 2.33
C LYS A 17 -12.08 14.97 2.26
N GLU A 18 -11.61 15.50 3.37
CA GLU A 18 -11.01 16.83 3.48
C GLU A 18 -9.69 16.91 2.68
N ASP A 19 -8.83 15.90 2.81
CA ASP A 19 -7.57 15.83 2.05
C ASP A 19 -7.84 15.70 0.55
N SER A 20 -8.83 14.90 0.16
CA SER A 20 -9.25 14.73 -1.25
C SER A 20 -9.78 16.04 -1.84
N ILE A 21 -10.64 16.76 -1.10
CA ILE A 21 -11.13 18.09 -1.52
C ILE A 21 -9.98 19.09 -1.59
N SER A 22 -9.08 19.09 -0.62
CA SER A 22 -7.90 19.97 -0.59
C SER A 22 -6.99 19.73 -1.80
N LEU A 23 -6.73 18.45 -2.14
CA LEU A 23 -6.02 18.06 -3.35
C LEU A 23 -6.74 18.56 -4.61
N GLY A 24 -8.06 18.36 -4.71
CA GLY A 24 -8.87 18.82 -5.84
C GLY A 24 -8.79 20.34 -6.03
N LYS A 25 -8.87 21.11 -4.93
CA LYS A 25 -8.71 22.57 -4.95
C LYS A 25 -7.30 23.01 -5.34
N ARG A 26 -6.26 22.28 -4.91
CA ARG A 26 -4.88 22.55 -5.33
C ARG A 26 -4.71 22.34 -6.83
N ILE A 27 -5.26 21.25 -7.37
CA ILE A 27 -5.27 21.00 -8.81
C ILE A 27 -6.02 22.12 -9.53
N ALA A 28 -7.20 22.51 -9.04
CA ALA A 28 -7.96 23.63 -9.60
C ALA A 28 -7.14 24.93 -9.64
N LYS A 29 -6.44 25.26 -8.56
CA LYS A 29 -5.56 26.44 -8.51
C LYS A 29 -4.42 26.34 -9.54
N GLU A 30 -3.78 25.18 -9.66
CA GLU A 30 -2.70 24.96 -10.66
C GLU A 30 -3.19 25.07 -12.11
N GLN A 31 -4.49 24.89 -12.36
CA GLN A 31 -5.11 24.99 -13.68
C GLN A 31 -5.89 26.30 -13.89
N ASN A 32 -5.66 27.32 -13.04
CA ASN A 32 -6.38 28.60 -13.06
C ASN A 32 -7.91 28.47 -12.97
N CYS A 33 -8.41 27.38 -12.39
CA CYS A 33 -9.82 27.13 -12.14
C CYS A 33 -10.30 27.66 -10.77
N SER A 34 -9.41 28.27 -9.97
CA SER A 34 -9.73 28.75 -8.62
C SER A 34 -10.59 30.02 -8.58
N GLU A 35 -10.73 30.74 -9.69
CA GLU A 35 -11.51 31.98 -9.78
C GLU A 35 -12.99 31.73 -10.15
N SER A 36 -13.31 30.50 -10.56
CA SER A 36 -14.69 30.07 -10.83
C SER A 36 -15.42 29.80 -9.52
N GLU A 37 -16.66 30.31 -9.36
CA GLU A 37 -17.57 29.86 -8.29
C GLU A 37 -17.78 28.34 -8.34
N ASP A 38 -17.69 27.75 -9.53
CA ASP A 38 -17.72 26.31 -9.78
C ASP A 38 -16.39 25.81 -10.37
N TRP A 39 -15.38 25.72 -9.50
CA TRP A 39 -14.05 25.20 -9.85
C TRP A 39 -14.10 23.76 -10.40
N LEU A 40 -15.12 22.97 -10.02
CA LEU A 40 -15.31 21.62 -10.53
C LEU A 40 -15.73 21.65 -12.00
N GLN A 41 -16.65 22.54 -12.36
CA GLN A 41 -17.08 22.69 -13.75
C GLN A 41 -15.93 23.15 -14.65
N CYS A 42 -15.07 24.05 -14.15
CA CYS A 42 -13.84 24.43 -14.86
C CYS A 42 -12.92 23.23 -15.09
N LEU A 43 -12.65 22.43 -14.04
CA LEU A 43 -11.81 21.23 -14.17
C LEU A 43 -12.38 20.21 -15.17
N ARG A 44 -13.71 20.06 -15.23
CA ARG A 44 -14.38 19.16 -16.21
C ARG A 44 -14.21 19.61 -17.67
N GLY A 45 -13.94 20.89 -17.91
CA GLY A 45 -13.68 21.43 -19.24
C GLY A 45 -12.24 21.24 -19.72
N LEU A 46 -11.33 20.77 -18.86
CA LEU A 46 -9.92 20.56 -19.20
C LEU A 46 -9.71 19.24 -19.95
N ASP A 47 -8.67 19.21 -20.79
CA ASP A 47 -8.22 17.98 -21.42
C ASP A 47 -7.73 16.97 -20.37
N ALA A 48 -8.10 15.70 -20.54
CA ALA A 48 -7.76 14.63 -19.59
C ALA A 48 -6.25 14.50 -19.35
N LYS A 49 -5.40 14.86 -20.33
CA LYS A 49 -3.93 14.81 -20.21
C LYS A 49 -3.39 15.70 -19.09
N VAL A 50 -4.11 16.76 -18.73
CA VAL A 50 -3.76 17.63 -17.59
C VAL A 50 -3.68 16.83 -16.30
N PHE A 51 -4.49 15.77 -16.17
CA PHE A 51 -4.58 14.97 -14.96
C PHE A 51 -3.55 13.82 -14.90
N ASN A 52 -2.84 13.53 -15.99
CA ASN A 52 -1.89 12.41 -16.05
C ASN A 52 -0.81 12.51 -14.96
N LYS A 53 -0.36 13.72 -14.62
CA LYS A 53 0.64 13.95 -13.55
C LYS A 53 0.12 13.69 -12.14
N TYR A 54 -1.20 13.59 -11.94
CA TYR A 54 -1.81 13.32 -10.63
C TYR A 54 -2.39 11.91 -10.52
N THR A 55 -2.26 11.06 -11.56
CA THR A 55 -2.91 9.75 -11.64
C THR A 55 -2.74 8.93 -10.36
N ILE A 56 -1.51 8.84 -9.83
CA ILE A 56 -1.22 8.09 -8.59
C ILE A 56 -2.03 8.63 -7.40
N LEU A 57 -2.18 9.95 -7.27
CA LEU A 57 -2.90 10.58 -6.16
C LEU A 57 -4.43 10.51 -6.33
N LEU A 58 -4.92 10.48 -7.57
CA LEU A 58 -6.36 10.48 -7.87
C LEU A 58 -7.00 9.08 -7.78
N THR A 59 -6.19 8.01 -7.72
CA THR A 59 -6.69 6.61 -7.74
C THR A 59 -6.92 6.00 -6.36
N TYR A 60 -6.58 6.70 -5.28
CA TYR A 60 -6.76 6.15 -3.94
C TYR A 60 -8.22 6.25 -3.48
N PRO A 61 -8.78 5.20 -2.86
CA PRO A 61 -10.07 5.28 -2.19
C PRO A 61 -10.09 6.42 -1.16
N VAL A 62 -11.25 7.06 -1.00
CA VAL A 62 -11.45 8.14 -0.02
C VAL A 62 -12.22 7.59 1.18
N LEU A 63 -11.64 7.73 2.38
CA LEU A 63 -12.28 7.30 3.62
C LEU A 63 -13.43 8.23 4.01
N GLY A 64 -14.47 7.66 4.61
CA GLY A 64 -15.66 8.39 5.05
C GLY A 64 -16.64 8.67 3.91
N THR A 65 -16.48 7.98 2.78
CA THR A 65 -17.43 7.98 1.67
C THR A 65 -18.43 6.83 1.81
N GLU A 66 -19.47 6.84 1.00
CA GLU A 66 -20.47 5.76 0.92
C GLU A 66 -19.83 4.43 0.52
N PHE A 67 -18.78 4.47 -0.30
CA PHE A 67 -18.03 3.28 -0.73
C PHE A 67 -17.08 2.74 0.34
N LEU A 68 -16.36 3.63 1.04
CA LEU A 68 -15.41 3.28 2.11
C LEU A 68 -15.71 4.06 3.39
N PRO A 69 -16.77 3.69 4.14
CA PRO A 69 -17.23 4.46 5.30
C PRO A 69 -16.33 4.31 6.53
N ILE A 70 -15.61 3.19 6.63
CA ILE A 70 -14.61 2.89 7.66
C ILE A 70 -13.36 2.32 7.01
N SER A 71 -12.22 2.44 7.68
CA SER A 71 -10.97 1.87 7.18
C SER A 71 -11.01 0.34 7.20
N ALA A 72 -10.20 -0.29 6.35
CA ALA A 72 -10.12 -1.74 6.27
C ALA A 72 -9.73 -2.36 7.63
N GLN A 73 -8.84 -1.70 8.36
CA GLN A 73 -8.37 -2.10 9.69
C GLN A 73 -9.52 -2.11 10.70
N LYS A 74 -10.31 -1.03 10.73
CA LYS A 74 -11.49 -0.93 11.58
C LYS A 74 -12.54 -1.97 11.18
N ALA A 75 -12.73 -2.20 9.87
CA ALA A 75 -13.63 -3.23 9.38
C ALA A 75 -13.20 -4.63 9.85
N PHE A 76 -11.91 -4.97 9.82
CA PHE A 76 -11.40 -6.25 10.34
C PHE A 76 -11.49 -6.36 11.85
N ALA A 77 -11.16 -5.29 12.60
CA ALA A 77 -11.22 -5.28 14.06
C ALA A 77 -12.66 -5.43 14.59
N GLU A 78 -13.63 -4.82 13.90
CA GLU A 78 -15.05 -4.86 14.27
C GLU A 78 -15.83 -5.98 13.57
N ASN A 79 -15.17 -6.86 12.81
CA ASN A 79 -15.81 -7.90 11.98
C ASN A 79 -16.90 -7.37 11.01
N LYS A 80 -16.72 -6.14 10.50
CA LYS A 80 -17.61 -5.46 9.54
C LYS A 80 -17.18 -5.69 8.10
N PHE A 81 -17.05 -6.95 7.72
CA PHE A 81 -16.78 -7.35 6.33
C PHE A 81 -17.53 -8.65 6.03
N ASN A 82 -17.75 -8.95 4.74
CA ASN A 82 -18.38 -10.20 4.35
C ASN A 82 -17.40 -11.37 4.57
N SER A 83 -17.63 -12.16 5.62
CA SER A 83 -16.81 -13.33 5.97
C SER A 83 -17.30 -14.64 5.34
N ASP A 84 -18.41 -14.59 4.60
CA ASP A 84 -19.03 -15.75 3.94
C ASP A 84 -18.52 -15.98 2.50
N VAL A 85 -17.46 -15.27 2.10
CA VAL A 85 -16.79 -15.46 0.81
C VAL A 85 -15.48 -16.25 0.99
N ASN A 86 -15.21 -17.16 0.06
CA ASN A 86 -13.90 -17.81 -0.02
C ASN A 86 -12.92 -16.85 -0.70
N ILE A 87 -11.78 -16.61 -0.07
CA ILE A 87 -10.76 -15.68 -0.55
C ILE A 87 -9.49 -16.47 -0.88
N MET A 88 -8.95 -16.20 -2.07
CA MET A 88 -7.63 -16.63 -2.49
C MET A 88 -6.74 -15.41 -2.58
N ALA A 89 -5.58 -15.44 -1.91
CA ALA A 89 -4.61 -14.36 -1.93
C ALA A 89 -3.28 -14.90 -2.48
N GLY A 90 -2.56 -14.10 -3.26
CA GLY A 90 -1.31 -14.52 -3.86
C GLY A 90 -0.39 -13.34 -4.11
N ILE A 91 0.90 -13.64 -4.18
CA ILE A 91 1.96 -12.68 -4.44
C ILE A 91 2.94 -13.29 -5.45
N ALA A 92 3.57 -12.43 -6.24
CA ALA A 92 4.73 -12.82 -7.03
C ALA A 92 6.01 -12.79 -6.18
N SER A 93 7.00 -13.59 -6.56
CA SER A 93 8.31 -13.57 -5.92
C SER A 93 9.01 -12.20 -6.01
N THR A 94 8.75 -11.44 -7.09
CA THR A 94 9.42 -10.17 -7.43
C THR A 94 8.48 -8.96 -7.51
N GLU A 95 7.46 -8.85 -6.66
CA GLU A 95 6.51 -7.71 -6.65
C GLU A 95 7.20 -6.33 -6.70
N GLY A 96 8.26 -6.17 -5.90
CA GLY A 96 8.91 -4.87 -5.77
C GLY A 96 9.75 -4.46 -6.98
N SER A 97 10.14 -5.39 -7.87
CA SER A 97 10.98 -5.01 -9.03
C SER A 97 10.25 -4.12 -10.02
N MET A 98 8.93 -4.32 -10.18
CA MET A 98 8.09 -3.47 -11.00
C MET A 98 7.85 -2.12 -10.31
N LEU A 99 7.51 -2.14 -9.02
CA LEU A 99 7.11 -0.95 -8.27
C LEU A 99 8.29 -0.01 -7.97
N ALA A 100 9.49 -0.56 -7.77
CA ALA A 100 10.69 0.19 -7.46
C ALA A 100 11.48 0.61 -8.71
N GLN A 101 11.04 0.24 -9.91
CA GLN A 101 11.82 0.41 -11.14
C GLN A 101 12.24 1.87 -11.35
N ASP A 102 11.33 2.81 -11.11
CA ASP A 102 11.58 4.25 -11.24
C ASP A 102 12.57 4.79 -10.19
N TYR A 103 12.56 4.22 -8.98
CA TYR A 103 13.46 4.60 -7.89
C TYR A 103 14.90 4.12 -8.12
N VAL A 104 15.07 2.99 -8.84
CA VAL A 104 16.38 2.38 -9.09
C VAL A 104 16.86 2.53 -10.54
N LYS A 105 16.28 3.46 -11.31
CA LYS A 105 16.75 3.81 -12.67
C LYS A 105 18.25 4.15 -12.67
N ASN A 106 18.75 4.74 -11.59
CA ASN A 106 20.17 5.02 -11.36
C ASN A 106 20.89 3.86 -10.65
N MET A 107 22.23 3.89 -10.57
CA MET A 107 22.96 2.93 -9.73
C MET A 107 22.55 3.12 -8.27
N LEU A 108 21.98 2.08 -7.66
CA LEU A 108 21.67 2.09 -6.23
C LEU A 108 22.98 1.94 -5.46
N THR A 109 23.21 2.86 -4.52
CA THR A 109 24.32 2.84 -3.57
C THR A 109 23.79 2.47 -2.19
N LEU A 110 24.68 2.06 -1.29
CA LEU A 110 24.31 1.77 0.10
C LEU A 110 23.64 2.98 0.78
N ASN A 111 24.17 4.19 0.54
CA ASN A 111 23.62 5.41 1.13
C ASN A 111 22.19 5.66 0.65
N ASN A 112 21.93 5.51 -0.65
CA ASN A 112 20.60 5.71 -1.23
C ASN A 112 19.60 4.65 -0.72
N PHE A 113 20.06 3.41 -0.51
CA PHE A 113 19.25 2.37 0.11
C PHE A 113 18.80 2.79 1.52
N ILE A 114 19.76 3.13 2.39
CA ILE A 114 19.50 3.53 3.78
C ILE A 114 18.62 4.77 3.84
N GLU A 115 18.87 5.76 2.97
CA GLU A 115 18.05 6.96 2.87
C GLU A 115 16.61 6.62 2.48
N SER A 116 16.42 5.70 1.53
CA SER A 116 15.09 5.24 1.12
C SER A 116 14.36 4.49 2.24
N THR A 117 15.07 3.69 3.06
CA THR A 117 14.48 3.05 4.25
C THR A 117 14.03 4.10 5.26
N LYS A 118 14.83 5.15 5.50
CA LYS A 118 14.44 6.28 6.37
C LYS A 118 13.22 7.02 5.83
N THR A 119 13.16 7.29 4.54
CA THR A 119 11.98 7.89 3.92
C THR A 119 10.76 6.98 4.06
N SER A 120 10.94 5.67 3.98
CA SER A 120 9.85 4.71 4.21
C SER A 120 9.30 4.76 5.63
N ASP A 121 10.13 5.01 6.65
CA ASP A 121 9.64 5.23 8.02
C ASP A 121 8.73 6.46 8.12
N SER A 122 8.99 7.52 7.34
CA SER A 122 8.11 8.69 7.29
C SER A 122 6.72 8.40 6.72
N VAL A 123 6.58 7.32 5.93
CA VAL A 123 5.33 6.88 5.32
C VAL A 123 4.62 5.83 6.19
N TYR A 124 5.39 4.90 6.76
CA TYR A 124 4.85 3.74 7.46
C TYR A 124 4.81 3.86 8.98
N HIS A 125 5.50 4.86 9.52
CA HIS A 125 5.49 5.28 10.93
C HIS A 125 5.74 4.13 11.91
N GLY A 126 6.99 4.00 12.36
CA GLY A 126 7.39 2.98 13.35
C GLY A 126 8.19 1.84 12.75
N LEU A 127 8.81 2.07 11.59
CA LEU A 127 9.85 1.19 11.10
C LEU A 127 11.11 1.38 11.95
N ASP A 128 11.59 0.29 12.55
CA ASP A 128 12.95 0.24 13.05
C ASP A 128 13.91 0.17 11.86
N VAL A 129 14.25 1.35 11.33
CA VAL A 129 15.08 1.53 10.12
C VAL A 129 16.35 0.69 10.21
N LYS A 130 17.02 0.70 11.37
CA LYS A 130 18.26 -0.05 11.55
C LYS A 130 18.02 -1.54 11.42
N ARG A 131 16.99 -2.06 12.08
CA ARG A 131 16.64 -3.49 11.98
C ARG A 131 16.23 -3.89 10.57
N VAL A 132 15.53 -3.02 9.85
CA VAL A 132 15.15 -3.24 8.45
C VAL A 132 16.41 -3.30 7.59
N ASP A 133 17.29 -2.30 7.68
CA ASP A 133 18.55 -2.26 6.94
C ASP A 133 19.41 -3.50 7.26
N ASP A 134 19.58 -3.83 8.54
CA ASP A 134 20.33 -5.01 8.97
C ASP A 134 19.75 -6.30 8.36
N TYR A 135 18.42 -6.45 8.32
CA TYR A 135 17.77 -7.64 7.76
C TYR A 135 17.96 -7.78 6.25
N TYR A 136 17.76 -6.70 5.48
CA TYR A 136 17.86 -6.76 4.02
C TYR A 136 19.31 -6.69 3.51
N LEU A 137 20.25 -6.17 4.30
CA LEU A 137 21.66 -6.03 3.91
C LEU A 137 22.60 -7.08 4.52
N GLN A 138 22.12 -7.98 5.39
CA GLN A 138 22.96 -8.98 6.09
C GLN A 138 23.83 -9.83 5.15
N ASN A 139 23.33 -10.15 3.96
CA ASN A 139 24.01 -11.01 2.98
C ASN A 139 24.27 -10.29 1.64
N VAL A 140 24.32 -8.96 1.65
CA VAL A 140 24.49 -8.14 0.44
C VAL A 140 25.92 -7.62 0.34
N HIS A 141 26.57 -7.82 -0.82
CA HIS A 141 27.82 -7.13 -1.12
C HIS A 141 27.54 -5.63 -1.29
N LYS A 142 27.90 -4.84 -0.28
CA LYS A 142 27.59 -3.39 -0.18
C LYS A 142 28.13 -2.52 -1.33
N ASN A 143 29.10 -3.02 -2.09
CA ASN A 143 29.67 -2.34 -3.26
C ASN A 143 29.06 -2.84 -4.60
N SER A 144 28.21 -3.86 -4.55
CA SER A 144 27.52 -4.44 -5.71
C SER A 144 26.18 -3.73 -5.89
N SER A 145 26.11 -2.81 -6.87
CA SER A 145 24.85 -2.12 -7.17
C SER A 145 23.73 -3.09 -7.57
N LEU A 146 24.07 -4.21 -8.21
CA LEU A 146 23.10 -5.25 -8.57
C LEU A 146 22.47 -5.90 -7.33
N GLU A 147 23.27 -6.25 -6.32
CA GLU A 147 22.74 -6.88 -5.11
C GLU A 147 21.98 -5.90 -4.24
N LEU A 148 22.45 -4.65 -4.14
CA LEU A 148 21.68 -3.58 -3.51
C LEU A 148 20.31 -3.41 -4.19
N LYS A 149 20.25 -3.41 -5.52
CA LYS A 149 18.98 -3.33 -6.27
C LYS A 149 18.06 -4.50 -5.95
N LYS A 150 18.58 -5.73 -5.89
CA LYS A 150 17.78 -6.92 -5.52
C LYS A 150 17.22 -6.80 -4.11
N ALA A 151 18.08 -6.46 -3.13
CA ALA A 151 17.64 -6.25 -1.75
C ALA A 151 16.58 -5.14 -1.65
N PHE A 152 16.71 -4.08 -2.45
CA PHE A 152 15.75 -2.99 -2.48
C PHE A 152 14.41 -3.42 -3.08
N TYR A 153 14.42 -4.24 -4.14
CA TYR A 153 13.20 -4.83 -4.69
C TYR A 153 12.49 -5.74 -3.69
N GLU A 154 13.25 -6.52 -2.92
CA GLU A 154 12.67 -7.34 -1.86
C GLU A 154 12.04 -6.47 -0.78
N LEU A 155 12.77 -5.50 -0.23
CA LEU A 155 12.26 -4.53 0.75
C LEU A 155 10.98 -3.85 0.27
N PHE A 156 11.01 -3.29 -0.94
CA PHE A 156 9.89 -2.52 -1.48
C PHE A 156 8.68 -3.43 -1.77
N GLY A 157 8.92 -4.64 -2.28
CA GLY A 157 7.87 -5.64 -2.52
C GLY A 157 7.23 -6.14 -1.23
N ASP A 158 8.04 -6.35 -0.19
CA ASP A 158 7.58 -6.76 1.14
C ASP A 158 6.71 -5.68 1.78
N LEU A 159 7.14 -4.41 1.74
CA LEU A 159 6.39 -3.29 2.30
C LEU A 159 5.10 -2.99 1.53
N MET A 160 5.15 -2.94 0.19
CA MET A 160 4.00 -2.49 -0.62
C MET A 160 2.95 -3.57 -0.85
N MET A 161 3.36 -4.84 -1.01
CA MET A 161 2.48 -5.89 -1.52
C MET A 161 2.46 -7.12 -0.62
N LYS A 162 3.62 -7.72 -0.32
CA LYS A 162 3.65 -9.05 0.28
C LYS A 162 3.14 -9.03 1.71
N CYS A 163 3.72 -8.22 2.59
CA CYS A 163 3.31 -8.20 3.98
C CYS A 163 1.84 -7.72 4.16
N PRO A 164 1.34 -6.69 3.45
CA PRO A 164 -0.09 -6.37 3.45
C PRO A 164 -0.98 -7.55 3.01
N THR A 165 -0.59 -8.28 1.96
CA THR A 165 -1.35 -9.44 1.46
C THR A 165 -1.37 -10.58 2.46
N TYR A 166 -0.22 -10.90 3.08
CA TYR A 166 -0.13 -11.89 4.17
C TYR A 166 -1.01 -11.48 5.36
N LEU A 167 -0.95 -10.21 5.76
CA LEU A 167 -1.73 -9.70 6.88
C LEU A 167 -3.24 -9.79 6.60
N PHE A 168 -3.67 -9.35 5.42
CA PHE A 168 -5.06 -9.47 4.96
C PHE A 168 -5.54 -10.92 4.99
N ALA A 169 -4.78 -11.84 4.38
CA ALA A 169 -5.14 -13.26 4.35
C ALA A 169 -5.24 -13.86 5.76
N LYS A 170 -4.32 -13.49 6.66
CA LYS A 170 -4.33 -13.91 8.06
C LYS A 170 -5.55 -13.36 8.82
N GLN A 171 -5.89 -12.09 8.64
CA GLN A 171 -7.04 -11.46 9.29
C GLN A 171 -8.36 -12.10 8.85
N VAL A 172 -8.54 -12.34 7.55
CA VAL A 172 -9.69 -13.06 7.00
C VAL A 172 -9.79 -14.47 7.60
N ALA A 173 -8.69 -15.23 7.62
CA ALA A 173 -8.70 -16.60 8.13
C ALA A 173 -9.01 -16.67 9.63
N THR A 174 -8.50 -15.72 10.41
CA THR A 174 -8.70 -15.66 11.87
C THR A 174 -10.16 -15.33 12.20
N ASN A 175 -10.75 -14.37 11.50
CA ASN A 175 -12.13 -13.95 11.71
C ASN A 175 -13.17 -14.89 11.05
N ALA A 176 -12.75 -15.81 10.17
CA ALA A 176 -13.61 -16.82 9.56
C ALA A 176 -13.95 -18.00 10.50
N GLN A 177 -13.47 -18.01 11.74
CA GLN A 177 -13.82 -19.02 12.74
C GLN A 177 -14.80 -18.45 13.78
N PRO A 178 -16.09 -18.86 13.76
CA PRO A 178 -16.97 -18.62 14.88
C PRO A 178 -17.05 -19.87 15.76
N GLY A 179 -16.81 -19.68 17.05
CA GLY A 179 -17.52 -20.46 18.04
C GLY A 179 -19.02 -20.19 17.92
N HIS A 180 -19.73 -20.95 17.09
CA HIS A 180 -21.16 -21.29 17.21
C HIS A 180 -21.56 -22.27 16.09
N SER A 181 -22.00 -23.45 16.51
CA SER A 181 -22.53 -24.59 15.74
C SER A 181 -21.54 -25.34 14.84
N GLN A 182 -21.06 -26.46 15.39
CA GLN A 182 -20.14 -27.43 14.81
C GLN A 182 -20.72 -28.32 13.68
N THR A 183 -21.88 -28.01 13.11
CA THR A 183 -22.49 -28.87 12.09
C THR A 183 -22.45 -28.22 10.71
N ASN A 184 -21.50 -28.66 9.88
CA ASN A 184 -21.47 -28.54 8.41
C ASN A 184 -20.88 -27.29 7.72
N ARG A 185 -20.00 -26.49 8.35
CA ARG A 185 -19.20 -25.51 7.58
C ARG A 185 -17.80 -26.04 7.28
N LYS A 186 -17.58 -26.41 6.01
CA LYS A 186 -16.26 -26.73 5.41
C LYS A 186 -15.22 -25.71 5.91
N ARG A 187 -14.05 -26.20 6.37
CA ARG A 187 -12.92 -25.35 6.79
C ARG A 187 -12.68 -24.29 5.71
N ARG A 188 -12.89 -23.02 6.07
CA ARG A 188 -12.62 -21.86 5.22
C ARG A 188 -11.12 -21.61 5.28
N VAL A 189 -10.43 -21.73 4.15
CA VAL A 189 -8.96 -21.64 4.07
C VAL A 189 -8.62 -20.40 3.26
N ALA A 190 -7.89 -19.46 3.85
CA ALA A 190 -7.12 -18.51 3.05
C ALA A 190 -5.87 -19.25 2.57
N THR A 191 -5.81 -19.55 1.27
CA THR A 191 -4.59 -20.12 0.66
C THR A 191 -3.74 -18.97 0.15
N ILE A 192 -2.48 -18.93 0.59
CA ILE A 192 -1.48 -18.02 0.06
C ILE A 192 -0.71 -18.77 -1.02
N ILE A 193 -0.72 -18.23 -2.24
CA ILE A 193 0.01 -18.78 -3.38
C ILE A 193 1.24 -17.91 -3.64
N ASP A 194 2.42 -18.51 -3.56
CA ASP A 194 3.70 -17.90 -3.97
C ASP A 194 4.00 -18.33 -5.42
N TRP A 195 3.83 -17.39 -6.35
CA TRP A 195 4.10 -17.64 -7.77
C TRP A 195 5.59 -17.42 -8.05
N LYS A 196 6.28 -18.52 -8.36
CA LYS A 196 7.64 -18.48 -8.91
C LYS A 196 7.56 -18.55 -10.43
N TYR A 197 7.95 -17.47 -11.09
CA TYR A 197 8.22 -17.50 -12.53
C TYR A 197 9.53 -18.28 -12.73
N ASN A 198 9.45 -19.41 -13.41
CA ASN A 198 10.61 -20.22 -13.84
C ASN A 198 11.26 -19.62 -15.07
#